data_AF-A0A8X8Y6N8-F1
#
_entry.id   AF-A0A8X8Y6N8-F1
#
_cell.length_a   1.000
_cell.length_b   1.000
_cell.length_c   1.000
_cell.angle_alpha   90.00
_cell.angle_beta   90.00
_cell.angle_gamma   90.00
#
_symmetry.space_group_name_H-M   'P 1'
#
loop_
_entity.id
_entity.type
_entity.pdbx_description
1 polymer ?
#
loop_
_entity_poly.entity_id
_entity_poly.type
_entity_poly.pdbx_seq_one_letter_code
_entity_poly.pdbx_strand_id
1 'polypeptide(L)'
;MTAVGKLVLPYREQAAYVWGGCVPELRKGMEHFCIHAGGEAVIEAIGERLRERDVEASKMTLCRFGNTSSSSTWYALAYLEAKGRVERGDKVCQLAFGSGLK
;
A
#
# COMPACT_ATOMS: atom_id res chain seq x y z
N MET A 1 -15.27 -11.85 -3.14
CA MET A 1 -15.70 -10.49 -3.51
C MET A 1 -14.90 -9.52 -2.65
N THR A 2 -13.95 -8.82 -3.25
CA THR A 2 -13.15 -7.77 -2.61
C THR A 2 -14.05 -6.55 -2.40
N ALA A 3 -14.24 -6.11 -1.16
CA ALA A 3 -15.03 -4.92 -0.84
C ALA A 3 -14.13 -3.69 -0.83
N VAL A 4 -14.51 -2.63 -1.55
CA VAL A 4 -13.83 -1.33 -1.45
C VAL A 4 -14.29 -0.67 -0.15
N GLY A 5 -13.36 -0.37 0.75
CA GLY A 5 -13.64 0.33 2.01
C GLY A 5 -14.23 1.73 1.77
N LYS A 6 -14.81 2.35 2.82
CA LYS A 6 -15.29 3.74 2.73
C LYS A 6 -14.14 4.64 2.23
N LEU A 7 -14.37 5.33 1.12
CA LEU A 7 -13.40 6.20 0.42
C LEU A 7 -12.97 7.44 1.22
N VAL A 8 -13.56 7.65 2.40
CA VAL A 8 -13.46 8.89 3.15
C VAL A 8 -13.03 8.56 4.57
N LEU A 9 -11.97 9.25 5.02
CA LEU A 9 -11.48 9.18 6.40
C LEU A 9 -12.64 9.47 7.38
N PRO A 10 -12.65 8.87 8.59
CA PRO A 10 -13.61 9.22 9.62
C PRO A 10 -13.62 10.73 9.90
N TYR A 11 -14.79 11.31 10.20
CA TYR A 11 -14.95 12.76 10.43
C TYR A 11 -13.95 13.35 11.45
N ARG A 12 -13.54 12.56 12.45
CA ARG A 12 -12.53 12.97 13.44
C ARG A 12 -11.15 13.20 12.82
N GLU A 13 -10.75 12.35 11.88
CA GLU A 13 -9.46 12.47 11.19
C GLU A 13 -9.49 13.58 10.15
N GLN A 14 -10.64 13.81 9.50
CA GLN A 14 -10.85 14.95 8.62
C GLN A 14 -10.74 16.29 9.38
N ALA A 15 -11.39 16.38 10.54
CA ALA A 15 -11.30 17.58 11.38
C ALA A 15 -9.86 17.80 11.90
N ALA A 16 -9.16 16.74 12.31
CA ALA A 16 -7.76 16.83 12.73
C ALA A 16 -6.82 17.29 11.59
N TYR A 17 -7.09 16.85 10.36
CA TYR A 17 -6.35 17.31 9.18
C TYR A 17 -6.57 18.80 8.89
N VAL A 18 -7.84 19.26 8.95
CA VAL A 18 -8.20 20.66 8.65
C VAL A 18 -7.77 21.64 9.75
N TRP A 19 -7.87 21.25 11.03
CA TRP A 19 -7.60 22.16 12.14
C TRP A 19 -6.20 22.01 12.78
N GLY A 20 -5.54 20.86 12.62
CA GLY A 20 -4.32 20.54 13.37
C GLY A 20 -3.07 20.32 12.52
N GLY A 21 -3.16 20.39 11.19
CA GLY A 21 -2.04 20.08 10.30
C GLY A 21 -1.48 18.66 10.51
N CYS A 22 -2.29 17.75 11.08
CA CYS A 22 -1.85 16.41 11.40
C CYS A 22 -1.86 15.57 10.12
N VAL A 23 -0.66 15.18 9.66
CA VAL A 23 -0.53 14.22 8.56
C VAL A 23 -1.05 12.87 9.07
N PRO A 24 -2.08 12.28 8.42
CA PRO A 24 -2.60 10.99 8.85
C PRO A 24 -1.50 9.93 8.74
N GLU A 25 -1.33 9.13 9.79
CA GLU A 25 -0.45 7.97 9.75
C GLU A 25 -0.99 6.97 8.74
N LEU A 26 -0.26 6.76 7.63
CA LEU A 26 -0.68 5.87 6.54
C LEU A 26 -0.99 4.44 7.01
N ARG A 27 -0.32 4.01 8.09
CA ARG A 27 -0.50 2.70 8.72
C ARG A 27 -1.82 2.57 9.48
N LYS A 28 -2.41 3.67 9.93
CA LYS A 28 -3.54 3.63 10.86
C LYS A 28 -4.78 3.09 10.13
N GLY A 29 -5.14 1.85 10.46
CA GLY A 29 -6.30 1.17 9.90
C GLY A 29 -6.04 0.41 8.59
N MET A 30 -4.77 0.12 8.26
CA MET A 30 -4.38 -0.77 7.17
C MET A 30 -3.51 -1.92 7.72
N GLU A 31 -3.83 -3.14 7.31
CA GLU A 31 -3.13 -4.35 7.75
C GLU A 31 -2.01 -4.74 6.78
N HIS A 32 -2.20 -4.47 5.48
CA HIS A 32 -1.24 -4.84 4.42
C HIS A 32 -1.02 -3.72 3.40
N PHE A 33 0.18 -3.66 2.83
CA PHE A 33 0.54 -2.70 1.79
C PHE A 33 1.05 -3.42 0.53
N CYS A 34 0.57 -2.98 -0.62
CA CYS A 34 0.98 -3.45 -1.94
C CYS A 34 1.38 -2.23 -2.79
N ILE A 35 2.67 -1.97 -2.91
CA ILE A 35 3.22 -0.81 -3.58
C ILE A 35 3.58 -1.21 -5.01
N HIS A 36 3.15 -0.41 -5.98
CA HIS A 36 3.49 -0.62 -7.38
C HIS A 36 5.01 -0.61 -7.55
N ALA A 37 5.52 -1.70 -8.14
CA ALA A 37 6.92 -1.89 -8.47
C ALA A 37 7.35 -1.04 -9.68
N GLY A 38 7.01 0.25 -9.69
CA GLY A 38 7.38 1.20 -10.73
C GLY A 38 8.90 1.39 -10.83
N GLY A 39 9.58 1.27 -9.70
CA GLY A 39 11.03 1.28 -9.52
C GLY A 39 11.39 1.15 -8.04
N GLU A 40 12.64 0.81 -7.73
CA GLU A 40 13.12 0.62 -6.36
C GLU A 40 12.99 1.89 -5.52
N ALA A 41 13.33 3.05 -6.09
CA ALA A 41 13.23 4.35 -5.42
C ALA A 41 11.81 4.69 -4.93
N VAL A 42 10.77 4.27 -5.64
CA VAL A 42 9.37 4.49 -5.22
C VAL A 42 9.04 3.64 -4.00
N ILE A 43 9.49 2.38 -4.01
CA ILE A 43 9.30 1.45 -2.89
C ILE A 43 10.06 1.94 -1.66
N GLU A 44 11.29 2.44 -1.82
CA GLU A 44 12.09 2.99 -0.72
C GLU A 44 11.48 4.26 -0.13
N ALA A 45 11.10 5.24 -0.95
CA ALA A 45 10.53 6.49 -0.48
C ALA A 45 9.23 6.28 0.34
N ILE A 46 8.39 5.33 -0.06
CA ILE A 46 7.18 4.97 0.70
C ILE A 46 7.54 4.11 1.91
N GLY A 47 8.56 3.27 1.77
CA GLY A 47 9.11 2.42 2.82
C GLY A 47 9.61 3.19 4.04
N GLU A 48 10.07 4.43 3.89
CA GLU A 48 10.49 5.29 5.02
C GLU A 48 9.41 5.51 6.07
N ARG A 49 8.13 5.42 5.67
CA ARG A 49 6.97 5.60 6.57
C ARG A 49 6.31 4.28 6.97
N LEU A 50 6.88 3.15 6.56
CA LEU A 50 6.34 1.81 6.77
C LEU A 50 7.39 0.92 7.48
N ARG A 51 6.99 -0.29 7.90
CA ARG A 51 7.95 -1.28 8.42
C ARG A 51 8.46 -2.13 7.28
N GLU A 52 9.65 -2.71 7.43
CA GLU A 52 10.23 -3.61 6.41
C GLU A 52 9.28 -4.73 5.96
N ARG A 53 8.52 -5.31 6.90
CA ARG A 53 7.52 -6.35 6.62
C ARG A 53 6.41 -5.87 5.67
N ASP A 54 6.03 -4.60 5.75
CA ASP A 54 4.98 -4.00 4.94
C ASP A 54 5.49 -3.77 3.50
N VAL A 55 6.80 -3.59 3.31
CA VAL A 55 7.45 -3.35 2.00
C VAL A 55 7.92 -4.64 1.32
N GLU A 56 8.14 -5.71 2.10
CA GLU A 56 8.68 -7.00 1.66
C GLU A 56 7.99 -7.53 0.40
N ALA A 57 6.66 -7.55 0.36
CA ALA A 57 5.91 -8.09 -0.77
C ALA A 57 6.18 -7.35 -2.08
N SER A 58 6.33 -6.02 -2.00
CA SER A 58 6.61 -5.17 -3.14
C SER A 58 8.06 -5.34 -3.62
N LYS A 59 9.03 -5.43 -2.69
CA LYS A 59 10.43 -5.73 -3.00
C LYS A 59 10.60 -7.09 -3.64
N MET A 60 9.95 -8.12 -3.10
CA MET A 60 10.00 -9.48 -3.64
C MET A 60 9.36 -9.57 -5.02
N THR A 61 8.27 -8.83 -5.25
CA THR A 61 7.64 -8.74 -6.57
C THR A 61 8.59 -8.09 -7.58
N LEU A 62 9.19 -6.95 -7.24
CA LEU A 62 10.15 -6.25 -8.10
C LEU A 62 11.38 -7.13 -8.39
N CYS A 63 11.93 -7.79 -7.37
CA CYS A 63 13.09 -8.66 -7.50
C CYS A 63 12.82 -9.86 -8.41
N ARG A 64 11.63 -10.46 -8.32
CA ARG A 64 11.31 -11.69 -9.07
C ARG A 64 10.79 -11.43 -10.47
N PHE A 65 9.95 -10.41 -10.66
CA PHE A 65 9.20 -10.18 -11.90
C PHE A 65 9.53 -8.85 -12.57
N GLY A 66 10.28 -7.96 -11.90
CA GLY A 66 10.50 -6.60 -12.37
C GLY A 66 9.22 -5.75 -12.31
N ASN A 67 9.26 -4.61 -13.01
CA ASN A 67 8.10 -3.75 -13.16
C ASN A 67 7.12 -4.35 -14.19
N THR A 68 6.04 -4.96 -13.69
CA THR A 68 4.96 -5.52 -14.52
C THR A 68 3.82 -4.52 -14.71
N SER A 69 4.15 -3.22 -14.72
CA SER A 69 3.21 -2.11 -14.76
C SER A 69 2.16 -2.22 -13.62
N SER A 70 0.93 -1.80 -13.87
CA SER A 70 -0.18 -1.81 -12.91
C SER A 70 -0.43 -3.17 -12.25
N SER A 71 -0.04 -4.28 -12.89
CA SER A 71 -0.22 -5.63 -12.33
C SER A 71 0.69 -5.94 -11.15
N SER A 72 1.73 -5.14 -10.92
CA SER A 72 2.70 -5.35 -9.84
C SER A 72 2.06 -5.40 -8.44
N THR A 73 1.01 -4.61 -8.18
CA THR A 73 0.33 -4.62 -6.88
C THR A 73 -0.43 -5.92 -6.63
N TRP A 74 -0.88 -6.60 -7.69
CA TRP A 74 -1.57 -7.89 -7.61
C TRP A 74 -0.60 -9.03 -7.33
N TYR A 75 0.61 -8.98 -7.90
CA TYR A 75 1.67 -9.93 -7.55
C TYR A 75 2.13 -9.76 -6.09
N ALA A 76 2.20 -8.52 -5.60
CA ALA A 76 2.47 -8.27 -4.18
C ALA A 76 1.36 -8.81 -3.27
N LEU A 77 0.09 -8.66 -3.66
CA LEU A 77 -1.04 -9.25 -2.93
C LEU A 77 -0.97 -10.78 -2.93
N ALA A 78 -0.75 -11.39 -4.10
CA ALA A 78 -0.61 -12.84 -4.22
C ALA A 78 0.57 -13.37 -3.39
N TYR A 79 1.66 -12.62 -3.27
CA TYR A 79 2.77 -12.96 -2.38
C TYR A 79 2.32 -13.00 -0.90
N LEU A 80 1.55 -12.00 -0.46
CA LEU A 80 1.04 -11.94 0.91
C LEU A 80 0.05 -13.08 1.21
N GLU A 81 -0.84 -13.38 0.25
CA GLU A 81 -1.78 -14.51 0.32
C GLU A 81 -1.03 -15.85 0.37
N ALA A 82 -0.03 -16.06 -0.49
CA ALA A 82 0.78 -17.27 -0.51
C ALA A 82 1.60 -17.48 0.77
N LYS A 83 1.94 -16.40 1.48
CA LYS A 83 2.56 -16.44 2.81
C LYS A 83 1.57 -16.67 3.94
N GLY A 84 0.27 -16.81 3.65
CA GLY A 84 -0.79 -16.96 4.66
C GLY A 84 -0.91 -15.76 5.57
N ARG A 85 -0.56 -14.55 5.10
CA ARG A 85 -0.56 -13.32 5.91
C ARG A 85 -1.87 -12.55 5.82
N VAL A 86 -2.69 -12.81 4.79
CA VAL A 86 -3.94 -12.11 4.55
C VAL A 86 -5.11 -12.95 5.05
N GLU A 87 -5.91 -12.37 5.94
CA GLU A 87 -7.12 -12.99 6.47
C GLU A 87 -8.38 -12.27 6.00
N ARG A 88 -9.54 -12.95 6.10
CA ARG A 88 -10.82 -12.35 5.74
C ARG A 88 -11.16 -11.23 6.73
N GLY A 89 -11.24 -10.00 6.21
CA GLY A 89 -11.53 -8.81 7.00
C GLY A 89 -10.37 -7.82 7.06
N ASP A 90 -9.17 -8.27 6.67
CA ASP A 90 -8.00 -7.40 6.54
C ASP A 90 -8.21 -6.37 5.43
N LYS A 91 -7.69 -5.17 5.65
CA LYS A 91 -7.68 -4.09 4.66
C LYS A 91 -6.29 -4.02 4.05
N VAL A 92 -6.28 -4.11 2.72
CA VAL A 92 -5.07 -4.00 1.91
C VAL A 92 -5.05 -2.64 1.24
N CYS A 93 -3.98 -1.88 1.44
CA CYS A 93 -3.72 -0.66 0.72
C CYS A 93 -2.90 -0.96 -0.54
N GLN A 94 -3.49 -0.75 -1.72
CA GLN A 94 -2.77 -0.85 -3.00
C GLN A 94 -2.41 0.57 -3.49
N LEU A 95 -1.11 0.83 -3.65
CA LEU A 95 -0.58 2.11 -4.11
C LEU A 95 -0.04 1.94 -5.51
N ALA A 96 -0.68 2.56 -6.50
CA ALA A 96 -0.27 2.50 -7.90
C ALA A 96 0.11 3.88 -8.42
N PHE A 97 1.25 3.95 -9.13
CA PHE A 97 1.76 5.17 -9.75
C PHE A 97 1.77 4.98 -11.27
N GLY A 98 1.26 5.97 -12.00
CA GLY A 98 1.34 6.02 -13.45
C GLY A 98 2.24 7.15 -13.90
N SER A 99 2.73 7.08 -15.14
CA SER A 99 3.58 8.11 -15.76
C SER A 99 2.91 9.49 -15.90
N GLY A 100 1.60 9.58 -15.61
CA GLY A 100 0.83 10.82 -15.61
C GLY A 100 1.03 11.70 -14.37
N LEU A 101 1.67 11.19 -13.31
CA LEU A 101 2.12 12.05 -12.21
C LEU A 101 3.34 12.87 -12.67
N LYS A 102 3.17 14.19 -12.76
CA LYS A 102 4.25 15.18 -12.85
C LYS A 102 4.27 16.01 -11.58
#